data_AF-A0AAD9D2J7-F1
#
_entry.id   AF-A0AAD9D2J7-F1
#
_cell.length_a   1.000
_cell.length_b   1.000
_cell.length_c   1.000
_cell.angle_alpha   90.00
_cell.angle_beta   90.00
_cell.angle_gamma   90.00
#
_symmetry.space_group_name_H-M   'P 1'
#
loop_
_entity.id
_entity.type
_entity.pdbx_description
1 polymer ?
#
loop_
_entity_poly.entity_id
_entity_poly.type
_entity_poly.pdbx_seq_one_letter_code
_entity_poly.pdbx_strand_id
1 'polypeptide(L)'
;MNFTTQDMERLSPTTLRTSLVSCLIFICFEIMQGRYDKALQHLRSGSSIMVALSKAATDAQAGLPLSVHQECLAETVKNYYDQLCDLADMFTCLGCDAAYLLEEGEVIPDLSYFFRGNGNTDASKPYSSATEARYDLHLVDQAFGRALRYNVRGSIPASWTSFLNLPEGMSTLRDDDLRLEEWLTARHLFDIFSSRLATYIEHLKSSSSTTRQQLWEARLMSVMQKDWSVIIKCLEAPSSQPLDRQYFQDLLEDAESLVYAEAEPMQYPVFTLGADVIPRMSLIAGFSGELDLQQRAISLLYAMRRKEGMWDSREIASVLESILLARESSIWDMEYERISLPRIAGMLLSLKLYDGSSTLPLATLVDQCSN
;
A
#
# COMPACT_ATOMS: atom_id res chain seq x y z
N MET A 1 33.79 1.69 -13.14
CA MET A 1 33.63 1.66 -14.62
C MET A 1 33.78 3.09 -15.10
N ASN A 2 34.73 3.36 -16.00
CA ASN A 2 34.91 4.69 -16.59
C ASN A 2 33.92 4.83 -17.74
N PHE A 3 32.90 5.67 -17.59
CA PHE A 3 31.90 5.93 -18.62
C PHE A 3 32.47 6.84 -19.70
N THR A 4 32.21 6.51 -20.96
CA THR A 4 32.68 7.27 -22.12
C THR A 4 31.63 8.27 -22.60
N THR A 5 32.05 9.30 -23.33
CA THR A 5 31.22 10.37 -23.91
C THR A 5 30.07 9.87 -24.81
N GLN A 6 30.09 8.62 -25.25
CA GLN A 6 29.04 8.00 -26.06
C GLN A 6 27.86 7.45 -25.23
N ASP A 7 28.06 7.18 -23.93
CA ASP A 7 26.97 6.83 -23.00
C ASP A 7 26.14 8.08 -22.62
N MET A 8 26.74 9.26 -22.73
CA MET A 8 26.09 10.55 -22.45
C MET A 8 25.08 10.98 -23.53
N GLU A 9 25.11 10.40 -24.74
CA GLU A 9 24.11 10.63 -25.79
C GLU A 9 22.78 9.86 -25.57
N ARG A 10 22.73 8.92 -24.62
CA ARG A 10 21.54 8.07 -24.39
C ARG A 10 20.59 8.59 -23.31
N LEU A 11 21.08 9.43 -22.40
CA LEU A 11 20.27 10.05 -21.36
C LEU A 11 19.60 11.29 -21.92
N SER A 12 18.30 11.17 -22.21
CA SER A 12 17.44 12.30 -22.57
C SER A 12 16.25 12.34 -21.62
N PRO A 13 15.57 13.49 -21.48
CA PRO A 13 14.33 13.59 -20.72
C PRO A 13 13.27 12.58 -21.17
N THR A 14 13.23 12.28 -22.47
CA THR A 14 12.32 11.26 -23.01
C THR A 14 12.73 9.85 -22.59
N THR A 15 14.01 9.50 -22.67
CA THR A 15 14.52 8.19 -22.26
C THR A 15 14.24 7.91 -20.78
N LEU A 16 14.40 8.92 -19.92
CA LEU A 16 14.14 8.82 -18.48
C LEU A 16 12.67 8.52 -18.20
N ARG A 17 11.75 9.29 -18.81
CA ARG A 17 10.31 9.05 -18.68
C ARG A 17 9.90 7.68 -19.20
N THR A 18 10.41 7.28 -20.37
CA THR A 18 10.14 5.95 -20.94
C THR A 18 10.63 4.84 -20.01
N SER A 19 11.77 5.03 -19.34
CA SER A 19 12.31 4.07 -18.37
C SER A 19 11.40 3.93 -17.15
N LEU A 20 10.89 5.04 -16.60
CA LEU A 20 9.95 5.04 -15.47
C LEU A 20 8.63 4.33 -15.81
N VAL A 21 8.04 4.68 -16.95
CA VAL A 21 6.82 4.02 -17.45
C VAL A 21 7.06 2.53 -17.69
N SER A 22 8.22 2.17 -18.26
CA SER A 22 8.58 0.76 -18.46
C SER A 22 8.71 0.03 -17.13
N CYS A 23 9.30 0.65 -16.10
CA CYS A 23 9.37 0.06 -14.76
C CYS A 23 7.96 -0.26 -14.23
N LEU A 24 7.01 0.68 -14.29
CA LEU A 24 5.62 0.43 -13.85
C LEU A 24 4.95 -0.70 -14.64
N ILE A 25 5.10 -0.72 -15.96
CA ILE A 25 4.54 -1.80 -16.80
C ILE A 25 5.14 -3.16 -16.40
N PHE A 26 6.46 -3.22 -16.21
CA PHE A 26 7.12 -4.46 -15.79
C PHE A 26 6.73 -4.86 -14.37
N ILE A 27 6.60 -3.92 -13.43
CA ILE A 27 6.11 -4.23 -12.07
C ILE A 27 4.75 -4.94 -12.16
N CYS A 28 3.78 -4.35 -12.87
CA CYS A 28 2.46 -4.94 -13.05
C CYS A 28 2.53 -6.32 -13.73
N PHE A 29 3.36 -6.47 -14.78
CA PHE A 29 3.53 -7.74 -15.49
C PHE A 29 4.14 -8.82 -14.60
N GLU A 30 5.18 -8.50 -13.85
CA GLU A 30 5.87 -9.41 -12.94
C GLU A 30 4.93 -9.84 -11.80
N ILE A 31 4.14 -8.92 -11.22
CA ILE A 31 3.10 -9.23 -10.23
C ILE A 31 2.03 -10.17 -10.80
N MET A 32 1.53 -9.89 -12.02
CA MET A 32 0.54 -10.76 -12.66
C MET A 32 1.06 -12.19 -12.86
N GLN A 33 2.38 -12.35 -13.03
CA GLN A 33 3.06 -13.63 -13.19
C GLN A 33 3.51 -14.26 -11.85
N GLY A 34 3.26 -13.62 -10.72
CA GLY A 34 3.73 -14.07 -9.40
C GLY A 34 5.25 -13.95 -9.20
N ARG A 35 5.94 -13.11 -9.99
CA ARG A 35 7.39 -12.88 -9.89
C ARG A 35 7.67 -11.62 -9.08
N TYR A 36 7.30 -11.67 -7.80
CA TYR A 36 7.34 -10.51 -6.91
C TYR A 36 8.75 -9.97 -6.67
N ASP A 37 9.76 -10.84 -6.67
CA ASP A 37 11.18 -10.48 -6.57
C ASP A 37 11.61 -9.52 -7.68
N LYS A 38 11.21 -9.81 -8.93
CA LYS A 38 11.47 -8.98 -10.10
C LYS A 38 10.62 -7.70 -10.11
N ALA A 39 9.38 -7.79 -9.65
CA ALA A 39 8.54 -6.61 -9.46
C ALA A 39 9.22 -5.61 -8.51
N LEU A 40 9.74 -6.07 -7.38
CA LEU A 40 10.49 -5.23 -6.44
C LEU A 40 11.79 -4.67 -7.04
N GLN A 41 12.48 -5.44 -7.88
CA GLN A 41 13.67 -4.93 -8.58
C GLN A 41 13.33 -3.73 -9.47
N HIS A 42 12.23 -3.81 -10.23
CA HIS A 42 11.76 -2.69 -11.05
C HIS A 42 11.25 -1.51 -10.20
N LEU A 43 10.60 -1.79 -9.07
CA LEU A 43 10.14 -0.79 -8.10
C LEU A 43 11.31 0.01 -7.54
N ARG A 44 12.36 -0.66 -7.05
CA ARG A 44 13.57 -0.02 -6.53
C ARG A 44 14.31 0.78 -7.61
N SER A 45 14.43 0.20 -8.82
CA SER A 45 15.12 0.86 -9.93
C SER A 45 14.39 2.13 -10.37
N GLY A 46 13.06 2.08 -10.50
CA GLY A 46 12.22 3.23 -10.86
C GLY A 46 12.25 4.31 -9.78
N SER A 47 12.07 3.94 -8.52
CA SER A 47 12.12 4.88 -7.40
C SER A 47 13.49 5.55 -7.25
N SER A 48 14.58 4.83 -7.52
CA SER A 48 15.94 5.42 -7.52
C SER A 48 16.10 6.52 -8.57
N ILE A 49 15.50 6.35 -9.75
CA ILE A 49 15.48 7.40 -10.80
C ILE A 49 14.68 8.61 -10.31
N MET A 50 13.53 8.39 -9.67
CA MET A 50 12.70 9.47 -9.10
C MET A 50 13.46 10.26 -8.03
N VAL A 51 14.20 9.60 -7.14
CA VAL A 51 15.06 10.27 -6.15
C VAL A 51 16.16 11.10 -6.81
N ALA A 52 16.80 10.56 -7.87
CA ALA A 52 17.82 11.30 -8.60
C ALA A 52 17.23 12.57 -9.25
N LEU A 53 16.01 12.47 -9.79
CA LEU A 53 15.27 13.59 -10.35
C LEU A 53 14.95 14.67 -9.29
N SER A 54 14.38 14.29 -8.14
CA SER A 54 14.05 15.24 -7.07
C SER A 54 15.28 15.94 -6.52
N LYS A 55 16.38 15.20 -6.32
CA LYS A 55 17.65 15.75 -5.88
C LYS A 55 18.22 16.75 -6.89
N ALA A 56 18.30 16.40 -8.17
CA ALA A 56 18.81 17.28 -9.21
C ALA A 56 17.98 18.57 -9.33
N ALA A 57 16.66 18.47 -9.23
CA ALA A 57 15.79 19.64 -9.25
C ALA A 57 15.96 20.53 -8.01
N THR A 58 16.14 19.94 -6.82
CA THR A 58 16.43 20.68 -5.59
C THR A 58 17.78 21.40 -5.66
N ASP A 59 18.82 20.71 -6.14
CA ASP A 59 20.15 21.29 -6.32
C ASP A 59 20.11 22.47 -7.32
N ALA A 60 19.34 22.32 -8.42
CA ALA A 60 19.13 23.38 -9.41
C ALA A 60 18.44 24.61 -8.80
N GLN A 61 17.40 24.40 -7.98
CA GLN A 61 16.67 25.48 -7.30
C GLN A 61 17.55 26.20 -6.28
N ALA A 62 18.44 25.48 -5.61
CA ALA A 62 19.42 26.04 -4.68
C ALA A 62 20.59 26.76 -5.38
N GLY A 63 20.66 26.74 -6.71
CA GLY A 63 21.74 27.35 -7.49
C GLY A 63 23.09 26.63 -7.33
N LEU A 64 23.07 25.35 -6.96
CA LEU A 64 24.28 24.54 -6.84
C LEU A 64 24.84 24.18 -8.23
N PRO A 65 26.17 24.04 -8.38
CA PRO A 65 26.76 23.62 -9.64
C PRO A 65 26.34 22.19 -9.98
N LEU A 66 25.75 22.01 -11.16
CA LEU A 66 25.26 20.72 -11.64
C LEU A 66 26.24 20.11 -12.64
N SER A 67 26.37 18.79 -12.61
CA SER A 67 26.96 18.05 -13.73
C SER A 67 25.99 18.01 -14.93
N VAL A 68 26.50 17.77 -16.14
CA VAL A 68 25.68 17.61 -17.36
C VAL A 68 24.54 16.59 -17.16
N HIS A 69 24.81 15.51 -16.41
CA HIS A 69 23.81 14.51 -16.06
C HIS A 69 22.71 15.08 -15.15
N GLN A 70 23.07 15.84 -14.11
CA GLN A 70 22.11 16.48 -13.23
C GLN A 70 21.31 17.58 -13.93
N GLU A 71 21.92 18.30 -14.88
CA GLU A 71 21.19 19.27 -15.72
C GLU A 71 20.09 18.57 -16.52
N CYS A 72 20.38 17.44 -17.16
CA CYS A 72 19.38 16.64 -17.88
C CYS A 72 18.25 16.15 -16.94
N LEU A 73 18.59 15.71 -15.72
CA LEU A 73 17.59 15.30 -14.73
C LEU A 73 16.70 16.48 -14.31
N ALA A 74 17.30 17.62 -13.96
CA ALA A 74 16.57 18.83 -13.57
C ALA A 74 15.68 19.35 -14.72
N GLU A 75 16.18 19.31 -15.95
CA GLU A 75 15.40 19.61 -17.16
C GLU A 75 14.21 18.66 -17.32
N THR A 76 14.40 17.36 -17.05
CA THR A 76 13.32 16.36 -17.09
C THR A 76 12.23 16.71 -16.09
N VAL A 77 12.60 17.07 -14.86
CA VAL A 77 11.64 17.51 -13.83
C VAL A 77 10.89 18.74 -14.31
N LYS A 78 11.59 19.76 -14.81
CA LYS A 78 10.96 21.00 -15.31
C LYS A 78 9.97 20.73 -16.45
N ASN A 79 10.32 19.85 -17.37
CA ASN A 79 9.52 19.62 -18.59
C ASN A 79 8.35 18.66 -18.37
N TYR A 80 8.43 17.76 -17.38
CA TYR A 80 7.46 16.68 -17.17
C TYR A 80 6.96 16.57 -15.72
N TYR A 81 7.03 17.64 -14.94
CA TYR A 81 6.67 17.64 -13.52
C TYR A 81 5.34 16.94 -13.24
N ASP A 82 4.26 17.34 -13.93
CA ASP A 82 2.93 16.75 -13.69
C ASP A 82 2.89 15.25 -13.96
N GLN A 83 3.56 14.77 -15.02
CA GLN A 83 3.63 13.34 -15.31
C GLN A 83 4.48 12.60 -14.27
N LEU A 84 5.54 13.24 -13.77
CA LEU A 84 6.36 12.67 -12.70
C LEU A 84 5.59 12.60 -11.38
N CYS A 85 4.67 13.52 -11.10
CA CYS A 85 3.72 13.40 -10.00
C CYS A 85 2.86 12.12 -10.14
N ASP A 86 2.23 11.91 -11.30
CA ASP A 86 1.42 10.69 -11.52
C ASP A 86 2.26 9.41 -11.38
N LEU A 87 3.49 9.42 -11.89
CA LEU A 87 4.42 8.30 -11.76
C LEU A 87 4.81 8.08 -10.29
N ALA A 88 5.09 9.15 -9.55
CA ALA A 88 5.41 9.06 -8.13
C ALA A 88 4.25 8.44 -7.35
N ASP A 89 3.01 8.91 -7.58
CA ASP A 89 1.80 8.37 -6.94
C ASP A 89 1.66 6.86 -7.19
N MET A 90 1.91 6.41 -8.42
CA MET A 90 1.86 4.99 -8.77
C MET A 90 2.99 4.18 -8.09
N PHE A 91 4.21 4.72 -8.05
CA PHE A 91 5.33 4.07 -7.35
C PHE A 91 5.06 3.98 -5.84
N THR A 92 4.59 5.06 -5.21
CA THR A 92 4.31 5.08 -3.77
C THR A 92 3.15 4.16 -3.39
N CYS A 93 2.10 4.04 -4.22
CA CYS A 93 1.04 3.05 -4.01
C CYS A 93 1.62 1.63 -3.94
N LEU A 94 2.37 1.23 -4.97
CA LEU A 94 3.00 -0.09 -5.04
C LEU A 94 4.01 -0.33 -3.90
N GLY A 95 4.72 0.72 -3.47
CA GLY A 95 5.64 0.67 -2.35
C GLY A 95 5.01 0.44 -1.00
N CYS A 96 3.89 1.13 -0.75
CA CYS A 96 3.13 0.90 0.47
C CYS A 96 2.66 -0.55 0.53
N ASP A 97 2.12 -1.06 -0.58
CA ASP A 97 1.67 -2.46 -0.67
C ASP A 97 2.81 -3.45 -0.45
N ALA A 98 3.98 -3.18 -1.03
CA ALA A 98 5.20 -3.95 -0.81
C ALA A 98 5.62 -3.96 0.66
N ALA A 99 5.49 -2.83 1.36
CA ALA A 99 6.00 -2.66 2.72
C ALA A 99 5.26 -3.53 3.73
N TYR A 100 3.96 -3.77 3.51
CA TYR A 100 3.18 -4.70 4.34
C TYR A 100 3.58 -6.18 4.18
N LEU A 101 4.21 -6.54 3.08
CA LEU A 101 4.60 -7.92 2.80
C LEU A 101 6.05 -8.22 3.18
N LEU A 102 6.95 -7.23 3.25
CA LEU A 102 8.38 -7.46 3.45
C LEU A 102 8.80 -7.43 4.93
N GLU A 103 9.80 -8.23 5.31
CA GLU A 103 10.33 -8.30 6.69
C GLU A 103 11.40 -7.27 7.01
N GLU A 104 12.29 -6.98 6.07
CA GLU A 104 13.39 -6.03 6.26
C GLU A 104 13.71 -5.28 4.95
N GLY A 105 14.22 -4.05 5.07
CA GLY A 105 14.80 -3.30 3.95
C GLY A 105 14.07 -2.03 3.53
N GLU A 106 14.77 -1.18 2.79
CA GLU A 106 14.19 0.01 2.16
C GLU A 106 13.24 -0.43 1.05
N VAL A 107 11.95 -0.24 1.26
CA VAL A 107 10.92 -0.66 0.32
C VAL A 107 10.79 0.38 -0.80
N ILE A 108 10.63 1.66 -0.43
CA ILE A 108 10.65 2.81 -1.35
C ILE A 108 11.24 4.05 -0.66
N PRO A 109 12.06 4.86 -1.34
CA PRO A 109 12.54 6.15 -0.84
C PRO A 109 11.46 7.24 -0.81
N ASP A 110 11.67 8.31 -0.05
CA ASP A 110 10.73 9.44 0.01
C ASP A 110 10.57 10.15 -1.36
N LEU A 111 9.37 10.06 -1.94
CA LEU A 111 9.00 10.71 -3.20
C LEU A 111 8.11 11.95 -3.00
N SER A 112 8.02 12.47 -1.77
CA SER A 112 7.13 13.60 -1.43
C SER A 112 7.39 14.89 -2.21
N TYR A 113 8.58 15.05 -2.79
CA TYR A 113 8.88 16.14 -3.74
C TYR A 113 7.87 16.21 -4.89
N PHE A 114 7.36 15.06 -5.34
CA PHE A 114 6.44 14.96 -6.46
C PHE A 114 4.96 14.94 -6.04
N PHE A 115 4.66 15.05 -4.75
CA PHE A 115 3.26 15.10 -4.33
C PHE A 115 2.66 16.44 -4.71
N ARG A 116 1.52 16.40 -5.40
CA ARG A 116 0.73 17.60 -5.64
C ARG A 116 0.12 18.02 -4.32
N GLY A 117 0.51 19.19 -3.84
CA GLY A 117 -0.10 19.78 -2.65
C GLY A 117 -1.60 19.91 -2.88
N ASN A 118 -2.39 19.42 -1.91
CA ASN A 118 -3.76 19.86 -1.82
C ASN A 118 -3.71 21.36 -1.49
N GLY A 119 -4.36 22.20 -2.30
CA GLY A 119 -4.46 23.62 -1.97
C GLY A 119 -5.10 23.83 -0.58
N ASN A 120 -5.31 25.08 -0.16
CA ASN A 120 -6.12 25.34 1.04
C ASN A 120 -7.57 24.91 0.75
N THR A 121 -7.85 23.63 1.00
CA THR A 121 -9.04 22.96 0.49
C THR A 121 -10.08 23.04 1.58
N ASP A 122 -11.14 23.78 1.30
CA ASP A 122 -12.27 23.94 2.20
C ASP A 122 -12.87 22.55 2.52
N ALA A 123 -12.69 22.10 3.76
CA ALA A 123 -13.13 20.79 4.24
C ALA A 123 -14.65 20.59 4.14
N SER A 124 -15.41 21.67 3.91
CA SER A 124 -16.86 21.63 3.71
C SER A 124 -17.29 21.37 2.26
N LYS A 125 -16.36 21.44 1.28
CA LYS A 125 -16.70 21.22 -0.13
C LYS A 125 -16.63 19.73 -0.49
N PRO A 126 -17.68 19.20 -1.16
CA PRO A 126 -17.63 17.82 -1.65
C PRO A 126 -16.53 17.66 -2.70
N TYR A 127 -16.06 16.42 -2.85
CA TYR A 127 -15.22 16.04 -3.98
C TYR A 127 -15.95 16.22 -5.31
N SER A 128 -15.22 16.66 -6.33
CA SER A 128 -15.71 16.79 -7.70
C SER A 128 -15.76 15.44 -8.42
N SER A 129 -14.90 14.50 -8.01
CA SER A 129 -14.79 13.17 -8.60
C SER A 129 -14.24 12.17 -7.58
N ALA A 130 -14.45 10.89 -7.84
CA ALA A 130 -13.86 9.83 -7.03
C ALA A 130 -12.34 9.76 -7.20
N THR A 131 -11.78 10.16 -8.34
CA THR A 131 -10.33 10.27 -8.55
C THR A 131 -9.72 11.29 -7.58
N GLU A 132 -10.36 12.46 -7.41
CA GLU A 132 -9.93 13.47 -6.45
C GLU A 132 -9.97 12.91 -5.01
N ALA A 133 -11.07 12.26 -4.64
CA ALA A 133 -11.23 11.66 -3.32
C ALA A 133 -10.21 10.54 -3.04
N ARG A 134 -9.90 9.71 -4.06
CA ARG A 134 -8.87 8.66 -3.98
C ARG A 134 -7.48 9.25 -3.81
N TYR A 135 -7.19 10.36 -4.46
CA TYR A 135 -5.90 11.04 -4.29
C TYR A 135 -5.76 11.63 -2.88
N ASP A 136 -6.80 12.23 -2.31
CA ASP A 136 -6.79 12.67 -0.92
C ASP A 136 -6.55 11.50 0.05
N LEU A 137 -7.21 10.37 -0.17
CA LEU A 137 -6.98 9.16 0.61
C LEU A 137 -5.53 8.68 0.48
N HIS A 138 -4.95 8.70 -0.73
CA HIS A 138 -3.55 8.38 -0.94
C HIS A 138 -2.63 9.28 -0.10
N LEU A 139 -2.87 10.60 -0.07
CA LEU A 139 -2.10 11.52 0.76
C LEU A 139 -2.22 11.23 2.26
N VAL A 140 -3.41 10.82 2.71
CA VAL A 140 -3.66 10.36 4.08
C VAL A 140 -2.84 9.10 4.38
N ASP A 141 -2.89 8.09 3.51
CA ASP A 141 -2.13 6.85 3.65
C ASP A 141 -0.62 7.12 3.74
N GLN A 142 -0.11 8.01 2.86
CA GLN A 142 1.29 8.41 2.88
C GLN A 142 1.68 9.16 4.16
N ALA A 143 0.80 10.03 4.68
CA ALA A 143 1.06 10.76 5.91
C ALA A 143 1.12 9.83 7.13
N PHE A 144 0.17 8.90 7.25
CA PHE A 144 0.20 7.90 8.31
C PHE A 144 1.37 6.93 8.18
N GLY A 145 1.67 6.45 6.97
CA GLY A 145 2.81 5.58 6.74
C GLY A 145 4.15 6.25 7.07
N ARG A 146 4.27 7.58 6.93
CA ARG A 146 5.42 8.35 7.41
C ARG A 146 5.47 8.44 8.94
N ALA A 147 4.35 8.81 9.57
CA ALA A 147 4.25 8.93 11.03
C ALA A 147 4.50 7.59 11.74
N LEU A 148 4.04 6.49 11.14
CA LEU A 148 4.19 5.12 11.65
C LEU A 148 5.48 4.43 11.14
N ARG A 149 6.28 5.11 10.32
CA ARG A 149 7.54 4.63 9.74
C ARG A 149 7.42 3.35 8.90
N TYR A 150 6.24 3.06 8.35
CA TYR A 150 6.04 1.98 7.39
C TYR A 150 6.60 2.32 6.00
N ASN A 151 6.61 3.61 5.64
CA ASN A 151 7.00 4.08 4.30
C ASN A 151 8.42 4.64 4.20
N VAL A 152 9.08 4.95 5.34
CA VAL A 152 10.30 5.77 5.32
C VAL A 152 11.30 5.27 6.37
N ARG A 153 12.39 4.67 5.85
CA ARG A 153 13.64 4.21 6.51
C ARG A 153 13.62 2.80 7.07
N GLY A 154 14.75 2.10 6.85
CA GLY A 154 15.10 0.74 7.28
C GLY A 154 15.18 0.50 8.79
N SER A 155 14.16 0.93 9.51
CA SER A 155 13.76 0.36 10.79
C SER A 155 12.73 -0.74 10.51
N ILE A 156 12.78 -1.79 11.34
CA ILE A 156 12.03 -3.06 11.21
C ILE A 156 10.66 -2.85 10.56
N PRO A 157 10.43 -3.38 9.34
CA PRO A 157 9.14 -3.36 8.70
C PRO A 157 8.01 -3.79 9.60
N ALA A 158 6.88 -3.15 9.36
CA ALA A 158 5.63 -3.68 9.85
C ALA A 158 5.40 -5.03 9.18
N SER A 159 5.57 -6.12 9.92
CA SER A 159 4.93 -7.39 9.56
C SER A 159 3.47 -7.13 9.17
N TRP A 160 2.88 -8.03 8.39
CA TRP A 160 1.43 -8.06 8.17
C TRP A 160 0.60 -8.11 9.47
N THR A 161 1.24 -8.23 10.64
CA THR A 161 0.66 -8.23 11.98
C THR A 161 0.91 -6.93 12.75
N SER A 162 1.74 -6.02 12.24
CA SER A 162 2.31 -4.89 13.01
C SER A 162 1.34 -3.77 13.35
N PHE A 163 0.20 -3.68 12.66
CA PHE A 163 -0.88 -2.78 13.10
C PHE A 163 -1.59 -3.27 14.38
N LEU A 164 -1.39 -4.54 14.77
CA LEU A 164 -1.92 -5.13 16.02
C LEU A 164 -0.83 -5.46 17.03
N ASN A 165 0.33 -5.87 16.52
CA ASN A 165 1.56 -6.03 17.29
C ASN A 165 2.32 -4.71 17.35
N LEU A 166 1.62 -3.61 17.60
CA LEU A 166 2.28 -2.40 18.09
C LEU A 166 3.07 -2.85 19.32
N PRO A 167 4.42 -2.83 19.28
CA PRO A 167 5.21 -3.39 20.36
C PRO A 167 4.72 -2.80 21.68
N GLU A 168 4.50 -3.64 22.69
CA GLU A 168 4.30 -3.16 24.06
C GLU A 168 5.46 -2.20 24.38
N GLY A 169 5.17 -0.89 24.42
CA GLY A 169 6.19 0.15 24.55
C GLY A 169 6.28 1.16 23.40
N MET A 170 5.60 0.96 22.26
CA MET A 170 5.33 2.05 21.32
C MET A 170 4.19 2.92 21.87
N SER A 171 4.52 3.66 22.93
CA SER A 171 3.92 4.96 23.16
C SER A 171 4.39 5.89 22.02
N THR A 172 3.85 5.69 20.81
CA THR A 172 4.32 6.30 19.55
C THR A 172 4.39 7.82 19.58
N LEU A 173 3.70 8.45 20.53
CA LEU A 173 3.50 9.89 20.63
C LEU A 173 4.20 10.57 21.82
N ARG A 174 4.85 9.85 22.75
CA ARG A 174 5.33 10.48 24.00
C ARG A 174 6.80 10.87 24.03
N ASP A 175 7.65 10.30 23.18
CA ASP A 175 9.12 10.44 23.34
C ASP A 175 9.84 11.14 22.18
N ASP A 176 9.14 11.51 21.09
CA ASP A 176 9.73 12.14 19.89
C ASP A 176 8.81 13.23 19.31
N ASP A 177 9.18 14.50 19.52
CA ASP A 177 8.40 15.68 19.08
C ASP A 177 8.14 15.66 17.56
N LEU A 178 9.07 15.13 16.76
CA LEU A 178 8.91 15.03 15.31
C LEU A 178 7.84 14.01 14.91
N ARG A 179 7.73 12.89 15.63
CA ARG A 179 6.69 11.88 15.37
C ARG A 179 5.31 12.41 15.72
N LEU A 180 5.22 13.18 16.80
CA LEU A 180 3.97 13.83 17.18
C LEU A 180 3.53 14.83 16.10
N GLU A 181 4.45 15.62 15.53
CA GLU A 181 4.13 16.55 14.43
C GLU A 181 3.66 15.82 13.16
N GLU A 182 4.37 14.76 12.74
CA GLU A 182 3.98 13.93 11.59
C GLU A 182 2.62 13.27 11.82
N TRP A 183 2.37 12.75 13.03
CA TRP A 183 1.08 12.16 13.41
C TRP A 183 -0.05 13.19 13.36
N LEU A 184 0.13 14.35 13.98
CA LEU A 184 -0.88 15.42 13.97
C LEU A 184 -1.19 15.91 12.55
N THR A 185 -0.16 15.98 11.70
CA THR A 185 -0.33 16.29 10.26
C THR A 185 -1.18 15.23 9.57
N ALA A 186 -0.88 13.94 9.78
CA ALA A 186 -1.66 12.83 9.22
C ALA A 186 -3.12 12.84 9.72
N ARG A 187 -3.32 13.09 11.02
CA ARG A 187 -4.66 13.23 11.62
C ARG A 187 -5.45 14.37 11.01
N HIS A 188 -4.82 15.53 10.82
CA HIS A 188 -5.47 16.68 10.20
C HIS A 188 -5.91 16.39 8.76
N LEU A 189 -5.06 15.75 7.95
CA LEU A 189 -5.42 15.33 6.59
C LEU A 189 -6.58 14.33 6.59
N PHE A 190 -6.58 13.37 7.52
CA PHE A 190 -7.65 12.39 7.67
C PHE A 190 -9.00 13.04 8.03
N ASP A 191 -9.00 14.04 8.90
CA ASP A 191 -10.22 14.74 9.31
C ASP A 191 -10.81 15.54 8.14
N ILE A 192 -9.96 16.21 7.35
CA ILE A 192 -10.37 16.90 6.11
C ILE A 192 -10.96 15.89 5.13
N PHE A 193 -10.24 14.79 4.84
CA PHE A 193 -10.71 13.74 3.94
C PHE A 193 -12.06 13.18 4.38
N SER A 194 -12.21 12.84 5.66
CA SER A 194 -13.45 12.29 6.23
C SER A 194 -14.63 13.24 6.07
N SER A 195 -14.43 14.53 6.34
CA SER A 195 -15.48 15.56 6.18
C SER A 195 -15.91 15.72 4.72
N ARG A 196 -14.94 15.79 3.81
CA ARG A 196 -15.20 15.93 2.37
C ARG A 196 -15.86 14.68 1.79
N LEU A 197 -15.44 13.49 2.22
CA LEU A 197 -16.00 12.20 1.80
C LEU A 197 -17.46 12.08 2.22
N ALA A 198 -17.80 12.46 3.46
CA ALA A 198 -19.18 12.45 3.93
C ALA A 198 -20.07 13.35 3.04
N THR A 199 -19.62 14.57 2.75
CA THR A 199 -20.34 15.51 1.88
C THR A 199 -20.47 14.98 0.45
N TYR A 200 -19.41 14.35 -0.07
CA TYR A 200 -19.40 13.72 -1.39
C TYR A 200 -20.42 12.59 -1.50
N ILE A 201 -20.48 11.70 -0.50
CA ILE A 201 -21.44 10.59 -0.46
C ILE A 201 -22.88 11.11 -0.46
N GLU A 202 -23.19 12.14 0.32
CA GLU A 202 -24.53 12.74 0.35
C GLU A 202 -24.89 13.40 -1.00
N HIS A 203 -23.92 14.02 -1.66
CA HIS A 203 -24.10 14.54 -3.02
C HIS A 203 -24.39 13.41 -4.03
N LEU A 204 -23.65 12.30 -3.97
CA LEU A 204 -23.87 11.15 -4.84
C LEU A 204 -25.24 10.51 -4.60
N LYS A 205 -25.71 10.40 -3.36
CA LYS A 205 -27.04 9.84 -3.03
C LYS A 205 -28.18 10.72 -3.52
N SER A 206 -28.00 12.04 -3.52
CA SER A 206 -29.04 13.01 -3.91
C SER A 206 -29.08 13.26 -5.42
N SER A 207 -28.00 12.98 -6.15
CA SER A 207 -27.95 13.16 -7.60
C SER A 207 -28.57 11.97 -8.37
N SER A 208 -29.45 12.28 -9.33
CA SER A 208 -30.06 11.30 -10.22
C SER A 208 -29.13 10.81 -11.34
N SER A 209 -27.99 11.48 -11.55
CA SER A 209 -26.99 11.12 -12.58
C SER A 209 -25.87 10.23 -12.05
N THR A 210 -25.91 9.84 -10.78
CA THR A 210 -24.88 9.04 -10.13
C THR A 210 -24.75 7.66 -10.75
N THR A 211 -23.54 7.31 -11.17
CA THR A 211 -23.23 6.00 -11.72
C THR A 211 -23.01 4.96 -10.62
N ARG A 212 -23.22 3.68 -10.96
CA ARG A 212 -22.91 2.56 -10.07
C ARG A 212 -21.44 2.55 -9.64
N GLN A 213 -20.52 2.88 -10.56
CA GLN A 213 -19.09 2.93 -10.29
C GLN A 213 -18.75 3.99 -9.24
N GLN A 214 -19.30 5.21 -9.36
CA GLN A 214 -19.07 6.27 -8.37
C GLN A 214 -19.55 5.89 -6.98
N LEU A 215 -20.70 5.22 -6.87
CA LEU A 215 -21.19 4.70 -5.58
C LEU A 215 -20.30 3.61 -5.02
N TRP A 216 -19.78 2.73 -5.87
CA TRP A 216 -18.85 1.68 -5.47
C TRP A 216 -17.53 2.28 -4.96
N GLU A 217 -16.93 3.22 -5.69
CA GLU A 217 -15.70 3.90 -5.28
C GLU A 217 -15.88 4.67 -3.97
N ALA A 218 -17.01 5.36 -3.80
CA ALA A 218 -17.33 6.06 -2.56
C ALA A 218 -17.51 5.12 -1.36
N ARG A 219 -18.15 3.96 -1.56
CA ARG A 219 -18.27 2.92 -0.52
C ARG A 219 -16.91 2.35 -0.15
N LEU A 220 -16.06 2.06 -1.14
CA LEU A 220 -14.72 1.57 -0.90
C LEU A 220 -13.86 2.57 -0.10
N MET A 221 -13.93 3.85 -0.43
CA MET A 221 -13.28 4.90 0.39
C MET A 221 -13.88 5.00 1.80
N SER A 222 -15.18 4.73 1.97
CA SER A 222 -15.80 4.68 3.30
C SER A 222 -15.26 3.53 4.16
N VAL A 223 -15.00 2.37 3.54
CA VAL A 223 -14.36 1.22 4.19
C VAL A 223 -12.95 1.61 4.67
N MET A 224 -12.16 2.25 3.81
CA MET A 224 -10.83 2.77 4.14
C MET A 224 -10.86 3.79 5.29
N GLN A 225 -11.84 4.69 5.24
CA GLN A 225 -12.03 5.73 6.26
C GLN A 225 -12.37 5.10 7.63
N LYS A 226 -13.21 4.06 7.66
CA LYS A 226 -13.53 3.33 8.89
C LYS A 226 -12.30 2.61 9.45
N ASP A 227 -11.51 1.97 8.59
CA ASP A 227 -10.29 1.24 8.97
C ASP A 227 -9.29 2.17 9.66
N TRP A 228 -8.95 3.30 9.03
CA TRP A 228 -8.11 4.32 9.64
C TRP A 228 -8.69 4.89 10.93
N SER A 229 -10.00 5.14 10.99
CA SER A 229 -10.64 5.63 12.23
C SER A 229 -10.41 4.69 13.41
N VAL A 230 -10.35 3.38 13.17
CA VAL A 230 -10.10 2.38 14.22
C VAL A 230 -8.62 2.30 14.57
N ILE A 231 -7.73 2.29 13.57
CA ILE A 231 -6.27 2.34 13.78
C ILE A 231 -5.90 3.55 14.64
N ILE A 232 -6.43 4.73 14.31
CA ILE A 232 -6.23 5.97 15.06
C ILE A 232 -6.71 5.81 16.50
N LYS A 233 -7.92 5.29 16.73
CA LYS A 233 -8.45 5.09 18.09
C LYS A 233 -7.57 4.16 18.90
N CYS A 234 -7.05 3.09 18.30
CA CYS A 234 -6.15 2.16 18.98
C CYS A 234 -4.83 2.82 19.38
N LEU A 235 -4.27 3.65 18.50
CA LEU A 235 -3.00 4.34 18.73
C LEU A 235 -3.10 5.50 19.71
N GLU A 236 -4.25 6.17 19.74
CA GLU A 236 -4.53 7.28 20.67
C GLU A 236 -5.06 6.79 22.03
N ALA A 237 -5.45 5.52 22.15
CA ALA A 237 -5.96 4.95 23.39
C ALA A 237 -4.85 4.85 24.47
N PRO A 238 -5.15 5.19 25.74
CA PRO A 238 -4.18 5.08 26.84
C PRO A 238 -3.72 3.66 27.16
N SER A 239 -4.48 2.64 26.73
CA SER A 239 -4.17 1.22 26.93
C SER A 239 -4.53 0.44 25.67
N SER A 240 -3.68 -0.52 25.31
CA SER A 240 -3.93 -1.49 24.24
C SER A 240 -5.10 -2.40 24.62
N GLN A 241 -6.31 -2.01 24.23
CA GLN A 241 -7.46 -2.91 24.29
C GLN A 241 -7.54 -3.72 23.00
N PRO A 242 -7.92 -5.00 23.07
CA PRO A 242 -8.19 -5.77 21.87
C PRO A 242 -9.30 -5.10 21.07
N LEU A 243 -9.21 -5.20 19.74
CA LEU A 243 -10.24 -4.69 18.84
C LEU A 243 -11.57 -5.41 19.10
N ASP A 244 -12.67 -4.64 19.04
CA ASP A 244 -14.01 -5.19 19.18
C ASP A 244 -14.34 -6.11 18.00
N ARG A 245 -14.97 -7.25 18.28
CA ARG A 245 -15.51 -8.15 17.26
C ARG A 245 -16.39 -7.42 16.26
N GLN A 246 -17.20 -6.46 16.73
CA GLN A 246 -18.13 -5.73 15.87
C GLN A 246 -17.39 -4.97 14.75
N TYR A 247 -16.18 -4.47 15.02
CA TYR A 247 -15.36 -3.81 14.01
C TYR A 247 -15.01 -4.75 12.84
N PHE A 248 -14.49 -5.92 13.15
CA PHE A 248 -14.14 -6.91 12.12
C PHE A 248 -15.37 -7.39 11.35
N GLN A 249 -16.50 -7.54 12.04
CA GLN A 249 -17.75 -7.93 11.41
C GLN A 249 -18.26 -6.86 10.43
N ASP A 250 -18.31 -5.58 10.84
CA ASP A 250 -18.75 -4.48 9.98
C ASP A 250 -17.86 -4.35 8.73
N LEU A 251 -16.54 -4.47 8.91
CA LEU A 251 -15.58 -4.38 7.81
C LEU A 251 -15.74 -5.53 6.81
N LEU A 252 -15.99 -6.74 7.31
CA LEU A 252 -16.23 -7.93 6.51
C LEU A 252 -17.56 -7.82 5.74
N GLU A 253 -18.63 -7.40 6.39
CA GLU A 253 -19.95 -7.23 5.76
C GLU A 253 -19.92 -6.16 4.66
N ASP A 254 -19.21 -5.05 4.88
CA ASP A 254 -18.99 -4.02 3.86
C ASP A 254 -18.19 -4.59 2.67
N ALA A 255 -17.15 -5.40 2.92
CA ALA A 255 -16.35 -6.04 1.87
C ALA A 255 -17.14 -7.09 1.09
N GLU A 256 -17.91 -7.94 1.77
CA GLU A 256 -18.82 -8.92 1.14
C GLU A 256 -19.85 -8.20 0.26
N SER A 257 -20.43 -7.10 0.75
CA SER A 257 -21.35 -6.26 -0.02
C SER A 257 -20.70 -5.69 -1.27
N LEU A 258 -19.45 -5.23 -1.21
CA LEU A 258 -18.70 -4.72 -2.37
C LEU A 258 -18.41 -5.82 -3.40
N VAL A 259 -17.92 -6.98 -2.95
CA VAL A 259 -17.52 -8.08 -3.83
C VAL A 259 -18.74 -8.77 -4.45
N TYR A 260 -19.79 -9.05 -3.68
CA TYR A 260 -21.00 -9.71 -4.20
C TYR A 260 -21.94 -8.77 -4.94
N ALA A 261 -21.86 -7.45 -4.71
CA ALA A 261 -22.56 -6.50 -5.55
C ALA A 261 -22.01 -6.48 -6.99
N GLU A 262 -20.81 -6.99 -7.27
CA GLU A 262 -20.36 -7.25 -8.64
C GLU A 262 -21.09 -8.51 -9.16
N ALA A 263 -22.39 -8.37 -9.45
CA ALA A 263 -23.34 -9.46 -9.71
C ALA A 263 -23.08 -10.27 -11.01
N GLU A 264 -22.04 -9.93 -11.77
CA GLU A 264 -21.53 -10.81 -12.82
C GLU A 264 -20.25 -11.45 -12.28
N PRO A 265 -20.17 -12.79 -12.18
CA PRO A 265 -18.92 -13.46 -11.85
C PRO A 265 -17.86 -12.95 -12.82
N MET A 266 -16.84 -12.23 -12.31
CA MET A 266 -15.75 -11.75 -13.14
C MET A 266 -15.19 -12.95 -13.91
N GLN A 267 -15.44 -12.98 -15.21
CA GLN A 267 -15.07 -14.12 -16.06
C GLN A 267 -13.55 -14.21 -16.24
N TYR A 268 -12.84 -13.13 -15.91
CA TYR A 268 -11.40 -12.99 -16.04
C TYR A 268 -10.77 -12.47 -14.73
N PRO A 269 -9.52 -12.89 -14.42
CA PRO A 269 -8.75 -12.31 -13.32
C PRO A 269 -8.62 -10.79 -13.49
N VAL A 270 -8.78 -10.04 -12.39
CA VAL A 270 -8.63 -8.59 -12.38
C VAL A 270 -7.39 -8.16 -11.63
N PHE A 271 -6.72 -7.14 -12.16
CA PHE A 271 -5.57 -6.48 -11.54
C PHE A 271 -5.89 -5.00 -11.34
N THR A 272 -5.74 -4.51 -10.11
CA THR A 272 -5.77 -3.09 -9.77
C THR A 272 -4.42 -2.65 -9.22
N LEU A 273 -4.02 -1.41 -9.49
CA LEU A 273 -2.71 -0.92 -9.05
C LEU A 273 -2.63 -0.70 -7.54
N GLY A 274 -3.68 -0.16 -6.93
CA GLY A 274 -3.75 0.02 -5.48
C GLY A 274 -4.31 -1.24 -4.80
N ALA A 275 -3.77 -1.55 -3.62
CA ALA A 275 -4.36 -2.53 -2.72
C ALA A 275 -5.59 -1.96 -2.01
N ASP A 276 -6.71 -2.64 -2.21
CA ASP A 276 -7.99 -2.28 -1.64
C ASP A 276 -8.41 -3.38 -0.67
N VAL A 277 -9.28 -4.30 -1.07
CA VAL A 277 -9.98 -5.21 -0.16
C VAL A 277 -9.08 -6.32 0.38
N ILE A 278 -8.06 -6.78 -0.37
CA ILE A 278 -7.23 -7.94 0.00
C ILE A 278 -6.45 -7.70 1.31
N PRO A 279 -5.69 -6.60 1.50
CA PRO A 279 -4.98 -6.34 2.76
C PRO A 279 -5.90 -6.42 4.00
N ARG A 280 -7.11 -5.85 3.89
CA ARG A 280 -8.09 -5.84 5.00
C ARG A 280 -8.64 -7.22 5.30
N MET A 281 -8.93 -8.03 4.29
CA MET A 281 -9.36 -9.41 4.54
C MET A 281 -8.25 -10.24 5.15
N SER A 282 -6.99 -9.97 4.79
CA SER A 282 -5.81 -10.58 5.40
C SER A 282 -5.72 -10.26 6.89
N LEU A 283 -6.01 -9.01 7.24
CA LEU A 283 -6.12 -8.53 8.62
C LEU A 283 -7.25 -9.24 9.39
N ILE A 284 -8.45 -9.35 8.83
CA ILE A 284 -9.56 -10.03 9.51
C ILE A 284 -9.22 -11.51 9.73
N ALA A 285 -8.77 -12.20 8.67
CA ALA A 285 -8.39 -13.61 8.71
C ALA A 285 -7.24 -13.89 9.69
N GLY A 286 -6.27 -12.99 9.77
CA GLY A 286 -5.13 -13.10 10.68
C GLY A 286 -5.52 -13.01 12.15
N PHE A 287 -6.43 -12.09 12.48
CA PHE A 287 -6.43 -11.47 13.81
C PHE A 287 -7.78 -11.22 14.46
N SER A 288 -8.90 -11.54 13.81
CA SER A 288 -10.20 -11.39 14.49
C SER A 288 -10.28 -12.24 15.76
N GLY A 289 -9.46 -13.29 15.90
CA GLY A 289 -9.51 -14.27 17.00
C GLY A 289 -10.73 -15.19 16.96
N GLU A 290 -11.75 -14.81 16.20
CA GLU A 290 -13.02 -15.50 16.03
C GLU A 290 -13.00 -16.34 14.74
N LEU A 291 -13.06 -17.67 14.89
CA LEU A 291 -12.95 -18.63 13.79
C LEU A 291 -13.97 -18.37 12.66
N ASP A 292 -15.19 -17.96 13.00
CA ASP A 292 -16.24 -17.68 12.00
C ASP A 292 -15.88 -16.50 11.08
N LEU A 293 -15.29 -15.44 11.65
CA LEU A 293 -14.84 -14.28 10.88
C LEU A 293 -13.62 -14.62 10.03
N GLN A 294 -12.69 -15.42 10.56
CA GLN A 294 -11.49 -15.82 9.83
C GLN A 294 -11.83 -16.68 8.62
N GLN A 295 -12.71 -17.68 8.79
CA GLN A 295 -13.16 -18.56 7.70
C GLN A 295 -13.94 -17.80 6.62
N ARG A 296 -14.80 -16.84 7.01
CA ARG A 296 -15.52 -15.99 6.05
C ARG A 296 -14.57 -15.09 5.25
N ALA A 297 -13.60 -14.46 5.90
CA ALA A 297 -12.62 -13.62 5.22
C ALA A 297 -11.77 -14.42 4.22
N ILE A 298 -11.31 -15.62 4.58
CA ILE A 298 -10.58 -16.53 3.69
C ILE A 298 -11.47 -16.98 2.51
N SER A 299 -12.73 -17.31 2.78
CA SER A 299 -13.68 -17.69 1.74
C SER A 299 -13.92 -16.55 0.74
N LEU A 300 -14.02 -15.31 1.23
CA LEU A 300 -14.16 -14.13 0.39
C LEU A 300 -12.90 -13.92 -0.48
N LEU A 301 -11.70 -14.03 0.10
CA LEU A 301 -10.43 -13.92 -0.62
C LEU A 301 -10.33 -14.95 -1.78
N TYR A 302 -10.74 -16.20 -1.56
CA TYR A 302 -10.81 -17.21 -2.63
C TYR A 302 -11.82 -16.85 -3.73
N ALA A 303 -12.95 -16.25 -3.36
CA ALA A 303 -14.03 -15.87 -4.27
C ALA A 303 -13.66 -14.67 -5.16
N MET A 304 -12.87 -13.72 -4.65
CA MET A 304 -12.55 -12.46 -5.35
C MET A 304 -11.76 -12.65 -6.67
N ARG A 305 -10.92 -13.68 -6.78
CA ARG A 305 -10.09 -13.98 -7.98
C ARG A 305 -9.37 -12.75 -8.56
N ARG A 306 -8.81 -11.90 -7.71
CA ARG A 306 -8.18 -10.64 -8.12
C ARG A 306 -6.82 -10.42 -7.48
N LYS A 307 -6.05 -9.55 -8.12
CA LYS A 307 -4.80 -9.00 -7.62
C LYS A 307 -4.99 -7.50 -7.39
N GLU A 308 -4.44 -7.00 -6.30
CA GLU A 308 -4.50 -5.58 -5.95
C GLU A 308 -3.12 -5.14 -5.47
N GLY A 309 -2.45 -4.25 -6.21
CA GLY A 309 -1.06 -3.92 -5.95
C GLY A 309 -0.21 -5.18 -5.92
N MET A 310 0.51 -5.41 -4.83
CA MET A 310 1.34 -6.61 -4.63
C MET A 310 0.58 -7.84 -4.10
N TRP A 311 -0.73 -7.73 -3.85
CA TRP A 311 -1.52 -8.75 -3.17
C TRP A 311 -2.26 -9.64 -4.18
N ASP A 312 -2.17 -10.96 -4.03
CA ASP A 312 -3.00 -11.93 -4.76
C ASP A 312 -4.00 -12.58 -3.81
N SER A 313 -5.30 -12.46 -4.11
CA SER A 313 -6.34 -12.86 -3.16
C SER A 313 -6.31 -14.35 -2.84
N ARG A 314 -6.00 -15.22 -3.82
CA ARG A 314 -6.03 -16.67 -3.64
C ARG A 314 -4.77 -17.18 -2.97
N GLU A 315 -3.63 -16.61 -3.32
CA GLU A 315 -2.38 -16.95 -2.66
C GLU A 315 -2.43 -16.59 -1.17
N ILE A 316 -2.91 -15.38 -0.86
CA ILE A 316 -3.07 -14.93 0.52
C ILE A 316 -4.08 -15.81 1.27
N ALA A 317 -5.20 -16.19 0.63
CA ALA A 317 -6.16 -17.13 1.22
C ALA A 317 -5.52 -18.48 1.57
N SER A 318 -4.72 -19.05 0.67
CA SER A 318 -4.05 -20.34 0.85
C SER A 318 -3.05 -20.31 2.02
N VAL A 319 -2.27 -19.23 2.14
CA VAL A 319 -1.38 -19.02 3.28
C VAL A 319 -2.17 -18.92 4.59
N LEU A 320 -3.22 -18.09 4.63
CA LEU A 320 -4.04 -17.87 5.83
C LEU A 320 -4.82 -19.12 6.25
N GLU A 321 -5.34 -19.90 5.32
CA GLU A 321 -6.00 -21.19 5.58
C GLU A 321 -5.01 -22.17 6.22
N SER A 322 -3.78 -22.22 5.71
CA SER A 322 -2.72 -23.06 6.27
C SER A 322 -2.33 -22.63 7.69
N ILE A 323 -2.31 -21.31 7.96
CA ILE A 323 -2.12 -20.75 9.32
C ILE A 323 -3.25 -21.22 10.25
N LEU A 324 -4.51 -21.13 9.82
CA LEU A 324 -5.65 -21.60 10.63
C LEU A 324 -5.56 -23.09 10.96
N LEU A 325 -5.24 -23.93 9.97
CA LEU A 325 -5.07 -25.38 10.18
C LEU A 325 -3.92 -25.69 11.16
N ALA A 326 -2.81 -24.95 11.08
CA ALA A 326 -1.70 -25.09 12.01
C ALA A 326 -2.06 -24.67 13.44
N ARG A 327 -2.88 -23.61 13.60
CA ARG A 327 -3.44 -23.17 14.89
C ARG A 327 -4.35 -24.23 15.50
N GLU A 328 -5.27 -24.80 14.71
CA GLU A 328 -6.15 -25.88 15.15
C GLU A 328 -5.38 -27.13 15.58
N SER A 329 -4.27 -27.43 14.90
CA SER A 329 -3.43 -28.60 15.18
C SER A 329 -2.44 -28.39 16.35
N SER A 330 -2.45 -27.22 17.01
CA SER A 330 -1.47 -26.84 18.05
C SER A 330 0.00 -26.90 17.61
N ILE A 331 0.25 -26.74 16.31
CA ILE A 331 1.60 -26.68 15.71
C ILE A 331 2.05 -25.21 15.57
N TRP A 332 1.13 -24.26 15.71
CA TRP A 332 1.41 -22.83 15.61
C TRP A 332 2.19 -22.30 16.82
N ASP A 333 3.38 -21.75 16.55
CA ASP A 333 4.16 -20.98 17.53
C ASP A 333 3.73 -19.50 17.49
N MET A 334 3.58 -18.87 18.66
CA MET A 334 3.28 -17.43 18.76
C MET A 334 4.38 -16.56 18.14
N GLU A 335 5.62 -17.05 18.06
CA GLU A 335 6.71 -16.36 17.35
C GLU A 335 6.41 -16.22 15.85
N TYR A 336 5.56 -17.08 15.27
CA TYR A 336 5.14 -16.95 13.87
C TYR A 336 4.23 -15.76 13.62
N GLU A 337 3.66 -15.15 14.66
CA GLU A 337 2.91 -13.90 14.52
C GLU A 337 3.82 -12.68 14.37
N ARG A 338 5.14 -12.85 14.52
CA ARG A 338 6.14 -11.78 14.37
C ARG A 338 6.84 -11.79 13.01
N ILE A 339 6.61 -12.82 12.19
CA ILE A 339 7.21 -12.96 10.85
C ILE A 339 6.21 -12.56 9.74
N SER A 340 6.73 -12.22 8.57
CA SER A 340 5.95 -11.79 7.40
C SER A 340 5.18 -12.95 6.75
N LEU A 341 4.15 -12.61 5.95
CA LEU A 341 3.46 -13.59 5.11
C LEU A 341 4.38 -14.30 4.12
N PRO A 342 5.31 -13.65 3.41
CA PRO A 342 6.35 -14.33 2.63
C PRO A 342 7.13 -15.40 3.37
N ARG A 343 7.59 -15.13 4.59
CA ARG A 343 8.36 -16.12 5.36
C ARG A 343 7.49 -17.28 5.80
N ILE A 344 6.26 -17.00 6.24
CA ILE A 344 5.29 -18.05 6.52
C ILE A 344 5.05 -18.89 5.25
N ALA A 345 4.86 -18.25 4.10
CA ALA A 345 4.68 -18.94 2.81
C ALA A 345 5.91 -19.80 2.47
N GLY A 346 7.13 -19.31 2.69
CA GLY A 346 8.37 -20.07 2.51
C GLY A 346 8.46 -21.28 3.43
N MET A 347 8.06 -21.13 4.70
CA MET A 347 7.98 -22.22 5.66
C MET A 347 6.95 -23.27 5.22
N LEU A 348 5.73 -22.85 4.88
CA LEU A 348 4.66 -23.72 4.39
C LEU A 348 5.08 -24.48 3.12
N LEU A 349 5.76 -23.80 2.19
CA LEU A 349 6.30 -24.39 0.97
C LEU A 349 7.34 -25.47 1.30
N SER A 350 8.28 -25.17 2.19
CA SER A 350 9.34 -26.11 2.60
C SER A 350 8.80 -27.36 3.29
N LEU A 351 7.71 -27.21 4.06
CA LEU A 351 7.06 -28.28 4.80
C LEU A 351 5.97 -29.01 4.00
N LYS A 352 5.63 -28.51 2.79
CA LYS A 352 4.53 -29.02 1.95
C LYS A 352 3.16 -28.99 2.66
N LEU A 353 2.91 -27.95 3.44
CA LEU A 353 1.69 -27.79 4.26
C LEU A 353 0.70 -26.80 3.63
N TYR A 354 0.44 -26.91 2.34
CA TYR A 354 -0.47 -26.02 1.60
C TYR A 354 -1.32 -26.81 0.59
N ASP A 355 -2.28 -26.17 -0.07
CA ASP A 355 -3.38 -26.72 -0.89
C ASP A 355 -3.03 -27.65 -2.08
N GLY A 356 -1.76 -28.06 -2.21
CA GLY A 356 -1.30 -28.99 -3.23
C GLY A 356 -0.83 -28.34 -4.53
N SER A 357 -0.82 -26.99 -4.63
CA SER A 357 -0.09 -26.31 -5.70
C SER A 357 1.41 -26.66 -5.66
N SER A 358 2.17 -26.49 -6.74
CA SER A 358 3.62 -26.80 -6.74
C SER A 358 4.50 -25.61 -6.37
N THR A 359 3.87 -24.45 -6.12
CA THR A 359 4.56 -23.16 -5.94
C THR A 359 3.73 -22.24 -5.04
N LEU A 360 4.40 -21.50 -4.16
CA LEU A 360 3.87 -20.34 -3.44
C LEU A 360 4.68 -19.11 -3.88
N PRO A 361 4.26 -18.37 -4.93
CA PRO A 361 4.92 -17.15 -5.39
C PRO A 361 5.36 -16.15 -4.30
N LEU A 362 4.59 -15.95 -3.25
CA LEU A 362 4.86 -15.05 -2.13
C LEU A 362 6.12 -15.48 -1.35
N ALA A 363 6.47 -16.77 -1.36
CA ALA A 363 7.71 -17.28 -0.78
C ALA A 363 8.96 -16.76 -1.51
N THR A 364 8.84 -16.27 -2.75
CA THR A 364 9.99 -15.67 -3.48
C THR A 364 10.48 -14.38 -2.83
N LEU A 365 9.69 -13.76 -1.97
CA LEU A 365 10.06 -12.54 -1.25
C LEU A 365 10.93 -12.78 -0.01
N VAL A 366 11.17 -14.05 0.38
CA VAL A 366 11.97 -14.41 1.57
C VAL A 366 13.45 -14.00 1.44
N ASP A 367 14.02 -14.09 0.23
CA ASP A 367 15.48 -14.00 0.03
C ASP A 367 16.01 -12.57 -0.22
N GLN A 368 15.16 -11.54 -0.21
CA GLN A 368 15.61 -10.16 -0.50
C GLN A 368 16.31 -9.44 0.67
N CYS A 369 16.47 -10.10 1.82
CA CYS A 369 17.15 -9.53 3.01
C CYS A 369 18.58 -10.04 3.23
N SER A 370 19.12 -10.89 2.34
CA SER A 370 20.43 -11.57 2.54
C SER A 370 21.60 -11.05 1.69
N ASN A 371 21.48 -9.90 1.01
CA ASN A 371 22.60 -9.31 0.23
C ASN A 371 22.84 -7.84 0.56
#